data_AF-A0A7C7ENZ1-F1
#
_entry.id   AF-A0A7C7ENZ1-F1
#
_cell.length_a   1.000
_cell.length_b   1.000
_cell.length_c   1.000
_cell.angle_alpha   90.00
_cell.angle_beta   90.00
_cell.angle_gamma   90.00
#
_symmetry.space_group_name_H-M   'P 1'
#
loop_
_entity.id
_entity.type
_entity.pdbx_description
1 polymer ?
#
loop_
_entity_poly.entity_id
_entity_poly.type
_entity_poly.pdbx_seq_one_letter_code
_entity_poly.pdbx_strand_id
1 'polypeptide(L)'
;MKNTFKVALGGIIAALSIVIMLLSGLIPIGTYALPALSGILLIAIVIEAGFVWAFGVFAVVSVLSLFLVADKEAVLCFIAFLGYYPILKSRIELISKRSIQIIVKLLVFNTAAVTAYFVAVNVLAIPVEEFYIGEYNLPAVLLAVGNILMLLYDYAISLLVTTYVQRLRGKLNINKFR
;
A
#
# COMPACT_ATOMS: atom_id res chain seq x y z
N MET A 1 -17.50 12.82 -12.40
CA MET A 1 -18.29 11.72 -11.82
C MET A 1 -19.13 12.22 -10.66
N LYS A 2 -20.38 11.74 -10.51
CA LYS A 2 -21.27 12.11 -9.39
C LYS A 2 -20.72 11.62 -8.04
N ASN A 3 -20.93 12.38 -6.97
CA ASN A 3 -20.43 12.02 -5.63
C ASN A 3 -20.95 10.66 -5.14
N THR A 4 -22.20 10.31 -5.46
CA THR A 4 -22.80 9.02 -5.13
C THR A 4 -22.00 7.83 -5.67
N PHE A 5 -21.46 7.95 -6.89
CA PHE A 5 -20.62 6.90 -7.48
C PHE A 5 -19.31 6.74 -6.72
N LYS A 6 -18.66 7.86 -6.36
CA LYS A 6 -17.39 7.84 -5.61
C LYS A 6 -17.55 7.18 -4.24
N VAL A 7 -18.66 7.47 -3.56
CA VAL A 7 -18.99 6.86 -2.27
C VAL A 7 -19.22 5.37 -2.42
N ALA A 8 -20.03 4.93 -3.39
CA ALA A 8 -20.30 3.52 -3.62
C ALA A 8 -19.03 2.73 -3.98
N LEU A 9 -18.21 3.25 -4.91
CA LEU A 9 -16.95 2.63 -5.30
C LEU A 9 -15.98 2.57 -4.12
N GLY A 10 -15.85 3.66 -3.36
CA GLY A 10 -15.02 3.71 -2.17
C GLY A 10 -15.42 2.67 -1.13
N GLY A 11 -16.72 2.50 -0.88
CA GLY A 11 -17.23 1.48 0.04
C GLY A 11 -16.92 0.05 -0.41
N ILE A 12 -17.11 -0.26 -1.70
CA ILE A 12 -16.79 -1.58 -2.26
C ILE A 12 -15.29 -1.88 -2.14
N ILE A 13 -14.43 -0.93 -2.54
CA ILE A 13 -12.97 -1.12 -2.46
C ILE A 13 -12.51 -1.22 -1.01
N ALA A 14 -13.09 -0.45 -0.09
CA ALA A 14 -12.80 -0.56 1.34
C ALA A 14 -13.14 -1.95 1.88
N ALA A 15 -14.35 -2.45 1.60
CA ALA A 15 -14.81 -3.76 2.05
C ALA A 15 -13.92 -4.88 1.49
N LEU A 16 -13.62 -4.84 0.19
CA LEU A 16 -12.75 -5.83 -0.45
C LEU A 16 -11.32 -5.80 0.13
N SER A 17 -10.76 -4.62 0.36
CA SER A 17 -9.44 -4.46 0.98
C SER A 17 -9.41 -5.08 2.39
N ILE A 18 -10.44 -4.84 3.20
CA ILE A 18 -10.56 -5.45 4.52
C ILE A 18 -10.66 -6.97 4.44
N VAL A 19 -11.48 -7.50 3.52
CA VAL A 19 -11.60 -8.96 3.32
C VAL A 19 -10.25 -9.58 2.95
N ILE A 20 -9.49 -8.95 2.06
CA ILE A 20 -8.14 -9.43 1.69
C ILE A 20 -7.21 -9.37 2.90
N MET A 21 -7.22 -8.27 3.66
CA MET A 21 -6.37 -8.16 4.86
C MET A 21 -6.77 -9.14 5.96
N LEU A 22 -8.04 -9.52 6.10
CA LEU A 22 -8.47 -10.55 7.07
C LEU A 22 -7.82 -11.91 6.79
N LEU A 23 -7.47 -12.19 5.53
CA LEU A 23 -6.80 -13.43 5.15
C LEU A 23 -5.30 -13.46 5.51
N SER A 24 -4.72 -12.32 5.95
CA SER A 24 -3.27 -12.22 6.27
C SER A 24 -2.86 -13.16 7.40
N GLY A 25 -3.71 -13.32 8.43
CA GLY A 25 -3.45 -14.20 9.55
C GLY A 25 -3.52 -15.71 9.25
N LEU A 26 -3.84 -16.11 8.01
CA LEU A 26 -3.96 -17.52 7.64
C LEU A 26 -2.65 -18.14 7.16
N ILE A 27 -1.75 -17.35 6.56
CA ILE A 27 -0.51 -17.83 5.96
C ILE A 27 0.65 -16.86 6.27
N PRO A 28 1.85 -17.34 6.63
CA PRO A 28 2.96 -16.46 7.01
C PRO A 28 3.37 -15.46 5.92
N ILE A 29 3.31 -15.85 4.65
CA ILE A 29 3.61 -14.94 3.54
C ILE A 29 2.52 -13.87 3.33
N GLY A 30 1.32 -14.11 3.86
CA GLY A 30 0.16 -13.24 3.76
C GLY A 30 0.30 -11.93 4.53
N THR A 31 1.08 -11.95 5.61
CA THR A 31 1.38 -10.78 6.46
C THR A 31 1.92 -9.60 5.65
N TYR A 32 2.73 -9.86 4.62
CA TYR A 32 3.27 -8.79 3.76
C TYR A 32 2.54 -8.69 2.41
N ALA A 33 2.17 -9.82 1.80
CA ALA A 33 1.60 -9.84 0.45
C ALA A 33 0.16 -9.29 0.40
N LEU A 34 -0.69 -9.62 1.37
CA LEU A 34 -2.10 -9.26 1.35
C LEU A 34 -2.35 -7.76 1.63
N PRO A 35 -1.60 -7.10 2.53
CA PRO A 35 -1.58 -5.64 2.61
C PRO A 35 -1.15 -4.96 1.31
N ALA A 36 -0.14 -5.50 0.63
CA ALA A 36 0.34 -4.97 -0.65
C ALA A 36 -0.74 -5.04 -1.74
N LEU A 37 -1.44 -6.18 -1.82
CA LEU A 37 -2.58 -6.36 -2.72
C LEU A 37 -3.74 -5.41 -2.38
N SER A 38 -4.03 -5.23 -1.09
CA SER A 38 -5.06 -4.29 -0.64
C SER A 38 -4.72 -2.85 -1.02
N GLY A 39 -3.46 -2.43 -0.88
CA GLY A 39 -2.99 -1.13 -1.33
C GLY A 39 -3.14 -0.93 -2.85
N ILE A 40 -2.85 -1.97 -3.64
CA ILE A 40 -3.02 -1.93 -5.10
C ILE A 40 -4.48 -1.63 -5.48
N LEU A 41 -5.47 -2.15 -4.76
CA LEU A 41 -6.88 -1.86 -5.06
C LEU A 41 -7.22 -0.36 -4.99
N LEU A 42 -6.49 0.41 -4.17
CA LEU A 42 -6.70 1.85 -4.03
C LEU A 42 -6.33 2.62 -5.31
N ILE A 43 -5.53 2.03 -6.21
CA ILE A 43 -5.25 2.58 -7.55
C ILE A 43 -6.55 2.83 -8.32
N ALA A 44 -7.54 1.93 -8.22
CA ALA A 44 -8.82 2.12 -8.88
C ALA A 44 -9.52 3.41 -8.38
N ILE A 45 -9.43 3.70 -7.07
CA ILE A 45 -9.98 4.94 -6.51
C ILE A 45 -9.18 6.16 -6.98
N VAL A 46 -7.85 6.06 -7.07
CA VAL A 46 -7.00 7.14 -7.60
C VAL A 46 -7.43 7.51 -9.03
N ILE A 47 -7.65 6.50 -9.88
CA ILE A 47 -8.02 6.69 -11.29
C ILE A 47 -9.45 7.22 -11.43
N GLU A 48 -10.41 6.64 -10.72
CA GLU A 48 -11.84 6.93 -10.93
C GLU A 48 -12.36 8.09 -10.06
N ALA A 49 -11.92 8.20 -8.80
CA ALA A 49 -12.44 9.18 -7.83
C ALA A 49 -11.45 10.32 -7.52
N GLY A 50 -10.15 10.09 -7.74
CA GLY A 50 -9.06 11.04 -7.55
C GLY A 50 -8.28 10.87 -6.24
N PHE A 51 -7.17 11.60 -6.13
CA PHE A 51 -6.20 11.50 -5.03
C PHE A 51 -6.81 11.67 -3.62
N VAL A 52 -7.66 12.69 -3.43
CA VAL A 52 -8.28 12.97 -2.11
C VAL A 52 -9.20 11.83 -1.66
N TRP A 53 -10.00 11.29 -2.58
CA TRP A 53 -10.90 10.17 -2.28
C TRP A 53 -10.13 8.89 -2.00
N ALA A 54 -9.02 8.65 -2.69
CA ALA A 54 -8.17 7.49 -2.42
C ALA A 54 -7.59 7.51 -1.01
N PHE A 55 -7.11 8.68 -0.55
CA PHE A 55 -6.67 8.84 0.84
C PHE A 55 -7.80 8.68 1.85
N GLY A 56 -9.02 9.13 1.52
CA GLY A 56 -10.19 8.89 2.36
C GLY A 56 -10.51 7.39 2.52
N VAL A 57 -10.48 6.63 1.42
CA VAL A 57 -10.69 5.17 1.44
C VAL A 57 -9.56 4.47 2.20
N PHE A 58 -8.30 4.87 1.96
CA PHE A 58 -7.15 4.39 2.74
C PHE A 58 -7.39 4.59 4.24
N ALA A 59 -7.78 5.80 4.68
CA ALA A 59 -8.03 6.09 6.09
C ALA A 59 -9.13 5.19 6.68
N VAL A 60 -10.21 4.97 5.94
CA VAL A 60 -11.29 4.05 6.35
C VAL A 60 -10.76 2.62 6.52
N VAL A 61 -10.00 2.11 5.55
CA VAL A 61 -9.42 0.75 5.63
C VAL A 61 -8.41 0.65 6.78
N SER A 62 -7.56 1.66 6.97
CA SER A 62 -6.63 1.73 8.11
C SER A 62 -7.35 1.64 9.44
N VAL A 63 -8.41 2.44 9.64
CA VAL A 63 -9.19 2.41 10.89
C VAL A 63 -9.87 1.07 11.07
N LEU A 64 -10.58 0.56 10.05
CA LEU A 64 -11.29 -0.72 10.15
C LEU A 64 -10.35 -1.89 10.38
N SER A 65 -9.19 -1.91 9.72
CA SER A 65 -8.21 -2.99 9.86
C SER A 65 -7.63 -3.09 11.26
N LEU A 66 -7.46 -1.97 11.98
CA LEU A 66 -7.04 -1.98 13.38
C LEU A 66 -7.99 -2.78 14.27
N PHE A 67 -9.29 -2.73 14.01
CA PHE A 67 -10.31 -3.45 14.78
C PHE A 67 -10.53 -4.88 14.29
N LEU A 68 -10.58 -5.08 12.97
CA LEU A 68 -11.06 -6.33 12.38
C LEU A 68 -9.94 -7.33 12.09
N VAL A 69 -8.74 -6.88 11.71
CA VAL A 69 -7.65 -7.77 11.29
C VAL A 69 -6.87 -8.23 12.51
N ALA A 70 -6.76 -9.55 12.67
CA ALA A 70 -6.08 -10.18 13.80
C ALA A 70 -4.56 -10.01 13.71
N ASP A 71 -3.98 -10.17 12.51
CA ASP A 71 -2.56 -9.98 12.26
C ASP A 71 -2.20 -8.48 12.31
N LYS A 72 -1.61 -8.05 13.44
CA LYS A 72 -1.24 -6.65 13.67
C LYS A 72 0.00 -6.22 12.88
N GLU A 73 0.85 -7.16 12.50
CA GLU A 73 1.98 -6.87 11.62
C GLU A 73 1.48 -6.51 10.22
N ALA A 74 0.51 -7.26 9.68
CA ALA A 74 -0.13 -6.95 8.40
C ALA A 74 -0.82 -5.57 8.41
N VAL A 75 -1.51 -5.23 9.50
CA VAL A 75 -2.12 -3.90 9.69
C VAL A 75 -1.05 -2.81 9.70
N LEU A 76 0.04 -3.01 10.45
CA LEU A 76 1.15 -2.07 10.49
C LEU A 76 1.77 -1.89 9.09
N CYS A 77 2.01 -2.97 8.35
CA CYS A 77 2.55 -2.89 6.98
C CYS A 77 1.62 -2.11 6.03
N PHE A 78 0.30 -2.32 6.13
CA PHE A 78 -0.68 -1.56 5.34
C PHE A 78 -0.63 -0.07 5.66
N ILE A 79 -0.71 0.29 6.95
CA ILE A 79 -0.78 1.69 7.39
C ILE A 79 0.55 2.41 7.16
N ALA A 80 1.67 1.76 7.47
CA ALA A 80 3.00 2.38 7.44
C ALA A 80 3.52 2.62 6.02
N PHE A 81 3.14 1.79 5.04
CA PHE A 81 3.63 1.98 3.68
C PHE A 81 2.69 1.44 2.60
N LEU A 82 2.32 0.16 2.66
CA LEU A 82 1.77 -0.57 1.52
C LEU A 82 0.40 -0.04 1.06
N GLY A 83 -0.40 0.51 1.98
CA GLY A 83 -1.72 1.06 1.67
C GLY A 83 -1.65 2.41 0.96
N TYR A 84 -0.90 3.39 1.48
CA TYR A 84 -0.89 4.73 0.89
C TYR A 84 0.13 4.90 -0.25
N TYR A 85 1.15 4.04 -0.33
CA TYR A 85 2.21 4.19 -1.34
C TYR A 85 1.67 4.24 -2.78
N PRO A 86 0.76 3.35 -3.23
CA PRO A 86 0.17 3.42 -4.58
C PRO A 86 -0.53 4.74 -4.87
N ILE A 87 -1.12 5.37 -3.84
CA ILE A 87 -1.76 6.68 -3.94
C ILE A 87 -0.70 7.76 -4.10
N LEU A 88 0.30 7.78 -3.22
CA LEU A 88 1.38 8.77 -3.23
C LEU A 88 2.19 8.71 -4.53
N LYS A 89 2.43 7.51 -5.03
CA LYS A 89 3.11 7.25 -6.29
C LYS A 89 2.51 8.04 -7.46
N SER A 90 1.19 8.18 -7.52
CA SER A 90 0.51 8.97 -8.57
C SER A 90 0.96 10.44 -8.64
N ARG A 91 1.48 10.98 -7.53
CA ARG A 91 2.06 12.33 -7.46
C ARG A 91 3.57 12.33 -7.68
N ILE A 92 4.28 11.31 -7.15
CA ILE A 92 5.72 11.17 -7.36
C ILE A 92 6.04 11.04 -8.85
N GLU A 93 5.22 10.32 -9.61
CA GLU A 93 5.43 10.13 -11.05
C GLU A 93 5.22 11.40 -11.90
N LEU A 94 4.69 12.49 -11.31
CA LEU A 94 4.62 13.80 -11.97
C LEU A 94 5.98 14.51 -12.03
N ILE A 95 6.96 14.08 -11.24
CA ILE A 95 8.31 14.65 -11.24
C ILE A 95 9.01 14.26 -12.55
N SER A 96 9.51 15.23 -13.32
CA SER A 96 10.10 14.96 -14.64
C SER A 96 11.37 14.10 -14.61
N LYS A 97 12.20 14.24 -13.56
CA LYS A 97 13.50 13.55 -13.45
C LYS A 97 13.34 12.17 -12.79
N ARG A 98 13.62 11.10 -13.54
CA ARG A 98 13.56 9.71 -13.06
C ARG A 98 14.42 9.46 -11.81
N SER A 99 15.63 10.01 -11.75
CA SER A 99 16.50 9.84 -10.58
C SER A 99 15.86 10.42 -9.30
N ILE A 100 15.19 11.57 -9.41
CA ILE A 100 14.50 12.19 -8.27
C ILE A 100 13.32 11.32 -7.85
N GLN A 101 12.55 10.77 -8.79
CA GLN A 101 11.46 9.85 -8.47
C GLN A 101 11.95 8.65 -7.64
N ILE A 102 13.04 8.00 -8.07
CA ILE A 102 13.61 6.84 -7.38
C ILE A 102 14.08 7.24 -5.98
N ILE A 103 14.78 8.36 -5.83
CA ILE A 103 15.24 8.84 -4.53
C ILE A 103 14.05 9.09 -3.59
N VAL A 104 13.02 9.80 -4.05
CA VAL A 104 11.82 10.09 -3.24
C VAL A 104 11.11 8.79 -2.85
N LYS A 105 10.96 7.85 -3.78
CA LYS A 105 10.37 6.52 -3.56
C LYS A 105 11.11 5.75 -2.46
N LEU A 106 12.44 5.66 -2.56
CA LEU A 106 13.27 4.99 -1.57
C LEU A 106 13.22 5.71 -0.23
N LEU A 107 13.25 7.05 -0.19
CA LEU A 107 13.14 7.80 1.05
C LEU A 107 11.81 7.54 1.77
N VAL A 108 10.68 7.55 1.06
CA VAL A 108 9.36 7.22 1.63
C VAL A 108 9.37 5.81 2.20
N PHE A 109 9.92 4.82 1.48
CA PHE A 109 9.99 3.45 1.97
C PHE A 109 10.87 3.30 3.20
N ASN A 110 12.10 3.83 3.17
CA ASN A 110 13.03 3.68 4.29
C ASN A 110 12.53 4.41 5.53
N THR A 111 11.97 5.62 5.39
CA THR A 111 11.36 6.34 6.52
C THR A 111 10.18 5.56 7.10
N ALA A 112 9.31 5.00 6.25
CA ALA A 112 8.22 4.15 6.69
C ALA A 112 8.69 2.89 7.42
N ALA A 113 9.67 2.17 6.87
CA ALA A 113 10.21 0.94 7.44
C ALA A 113 10.87 1.18 8.80
N VAL A 114 11.69 2.23 8.92
CA VAL A 114 12.32 2.61 10.19
C VAL A 114 11.26 3.02 11.22
N THR A 115 10.26 3.80 10.81
CA THR A 115 9.15 4.19 11.71
C THR A 115 8.35 2.97 12.16
N ALA A 116 8.04 2.04 11.26
CA ALA A 116 7.33 0.81 11.57
C ALA A 116 8.12 -0.06 12.56
N TYR A 117 9.44 -0.18 12.40
CA TYR A 117 10.29 -0.87 13.37
C TYR A 117 10.19 -0.25 14.77
N PHE A 118 10.29 1.07 14.89
CA PHE A 118 10.15 1.73 16.19
C PHE A 118 8.75 1.55 16.80
N VAL A 119 7.70 1.58 15.98
CA VAL A 119 6.33 1.31 16.45
C VAL A 119 6.19 -0.14 16.92
N ALA A 120 6.76 -1.09 16.19
CA ALA A 120 6.73 -2.50 16.57
C ALA A 120 7.43 -2.74 17.93
N VAL A 121 8.62 -2.17 18.13
CA VAL A 121 9.35 -2.33 19.40
C VAL A 121 8.67 -1.58 20.55
N ASN A 122 8.30 -0.31 20.36
CA ASN A 122 7.87 0.54 21.48
C ASN A 122 6.37 0.44 21.79
N VAL A 123 5.52 0.18 20.78
CA VAL A 123 4.06 0.16 20.94
C VAL A 123 3.53 -1.27 21.02
N LEU A 124 4.07 -2.18 20.20
CA LEU A 124 3.68 -3.60 20.23
C LEU A 124 4.51 -4.42 21.22
N ALA A 125 5.51 -3.80 21.87
CA ALA A 125 6.39 -4.41 22.86
C ALA A 125 7.09 -5.69 22.36
N ILE A 126 7.39 -5.75 21.05
CA ILE A 126 8.13 -6.87 20.47
C ILE A 126 9.58 -6.79 20.97
N PRO A 127 10.10 -7.82 21.65
CA PRO A 127 11.46 -7.83 22.17
C PRO A 127 12.48 -7.59 21.06
N VAL A 128 13.48 -6.75 21.33
CA VAL A 128 14.52 -6.41 20.35
C VAL A 128 15.33 -7.64 19.99
N GLU A 129 15.46 -8.61 20.90
CA GLU A 129 16.17 -9.87 20.73
C GLU A 129 15.55 -10.76 19.65
N GLU A 130 14.24 -10.65 19.40
CA GLU A 130 13.55 -11.38 18.32
C GLU A 130 14.01 -10.93 16.92
N PHE A 131 14.61 -9.74 16.85
CA PHE A 131 15.15 -9.16 15.63
C PHE A 131 16.65 -9.50 15.42
N TYR A 132 17.22 -10.40 16.21
CA TYR A 132 18.59 -10.89 16.02
C TYR A 132 18.60 -12.41 15.84
N ILE A 133 19.28 -12.87 14.79
CA ILE A 133 19.58 -14.30 14.60
C ILE A 133 21.10 -14.46 14.75
N GLY A 134 21.54 -14.87 15.94
CA GLY A 134 22.97 -14.89 16.28
C GLY A 134 23.56 -13.48 16.32
N GLU A 135 24.60 -13.22 15.55
CA GLU A 135 25.24 -11.89 15.44
C GLU A 135 24.61 -10.98 14.36
N TYR A 136 23.64 -11.50 13.58
CA TYR A 136 23.07 -10.77 12.46
C TYR A 136 21.91 -9.86 12.90
N ASN A 137 22.04 -8.57 12.58
CA ASN A 137 21.00 -7.56 12.74
C ASN A 137 19.93 -7.74 11.64
N LEU A 138 18.88 -8.47 11.97
CA LEU A 138 17.81 -8.83 11.02
C LEU A 138 17.09 -7.60 10.43
N PRO A 139 16.80 -6.51 11.19
CA PRO A 139 16.23 -5.27 10.66
C PRO A 139 17.07 -4.64 9.55
N ALA A 140 18.40 -4.63 9.67
CA ALA A 140 19.26 -4.08 8.64
C ALA A 140 19.20 -4.90 7.34
N VAL A 141 19.18 -6.24 7.47
CA VAL A 141 19.04 -7.15 6.32
C VAL A 141 17.65 -6.99 5.68
N LEU A 142 16.59 -6.93 6.49
CA LEU A 142 15.22 -6.71 6.03
C LEU A 142 15.06 -5.36 5.35
N LEU A 143 15.75 -4.30 5.82
CA LEU A 143 15.76 -3.00 5.16
C LEU A 143 16.42 -3.10 3.77
N ALA A 144 17.55 -3.78 3.66
CA ALA A 144 18.26 -3.97 2.40
C ALA A 144 17.41 -4.77 1.38
N VAL A 145 16.86 -5.92 1.80
CA VAL A 145 15.95 -6.73 0.97
C VAL A 145 14.67 -5.95 0.64
N GLY A 146 14.15 -5.21 1.62
CA GLY A 146 12.97 -4.38 1.49
C GLY A 146 13.10 -3.32 0.40
N ASN A 147 14.28 -2.71 0.24
CA ASN A 147 14.53 -1.77 -0.86
C ASN A 147 14.40 -2.44 -2.25
N ILE A 148 14.85 -3.69 -2.39
CA ILE A 148 14.70 -4.45 -3.63
C ILE A 148 13.21 -4.79 -3.87
N LEU A 149 12.52 -5.28 -2.83
CA LEU A 149 11.09 -5.59 -2.90
C LEU A 149 10.24 -4.35 -3.16
N MET A 150 10.64 -3.20 -2.65
CA MET A 150 9.99 -1.92 -2.90
C MET A 150 10.05 -1.54 -4.38
N LEU A 151 11.21 -1.70 -5.01
CA LEU A 151 11.35 -1.44 -6.46
C LEU A 151 10.53 -2.44 -7.29
N LEU A 152 10.46 -3.70 -6.87
CA LEU A 152 9.60 -4.70 -7.49
C LEU A 152 8.12 -4.33 -7.35
N TYR A 153 7.69 -3.91 -6.17
CA TYR A 153 6.33 -3.45 -5.89
C TYR A 153 5.98 -2.22 -6.72
N ASP A 154 6.91 -1.25 -6.81
CA ASP A 154 6.76 -0.09 -7.67
C ASP A 154 6.56 -0.50 -9.13
N TYR A 155 7.40 -1.39 -9.64
CA TYR A 155 7.26 -1.91 -11.00
C TYR A 155 5.90 -2.58 -11.23
N ALA A 156 5.47 -3.44 -10.29
CA ALA A 156 4.17 -4.11 -10.36
C ALA A 156 3.01 -3.11 -10.43
N ILE A 157 3.05 -2.04 -9.62
CA ILE A 157 2.04 -0.98 -9.68
C ILE A 157 2.03 -0.29 -11.05
N SER A 158 3.20 0.05 -11.63
CA SER A 158 3.24 0.69 -12.96
C SER A 158 2.65 -0.23 -14.04
N LEU A 159 2.94 -1.54 -13.98
CA LEU A 159 2.38 -2.54 -14.89
C LEU A 159 0.85 -2.64 -14.76
N LEU A 160 0.33 -2.61 -13.54
CA LEU A 160 -1.12 -2.64 -13.30
C LEU A 160 -1.80 -1.37 -13.76
N VAL A 161 -1.24 -0.19 -13.49
CA VAL A 161 -1.78 1.10 -13.93
C VAL A 161 -1.86 1.16 -15.46
N THR A 162 -0.76 0.81 -16.15
CA THR A 162 -0.72 0.77 -17.61
C THR A 162 -1.74 -0.21 -18.19
N THR A 163 -1.83 -1.42 -17.63
CA THR A 163 -2.81 -2.43 -18.05
C THR A 163 -4.24 -1.97 -17.82
N TYR A 164 -4.54 -1.40 -16.64
CA TYR A 164 -5.88 -0.92 -16.29
C TYR A 164 -6.33 0.21 -17.22
N VAL A 165 -5.47 1.22 -17.42
CA VAL A 165 -5.76 2.36 -18.30
C VAL A 165 -5.91 1.92 -19.76
N GLN A 166 -5.04 1.04 -20.27
CA GLN A 166 -5.10 0.62 -21.66
C GLN A 166 -6.26 -0.35 -21.95
N ARG A 167 -6.53 -1.31 -21.05
CA ARG A 167 -7.53 -2.37 -21.32
C ARG A 167 -8.92 -2.06 -20.80
N LEU A 168 -9.07 -1.47 -19.61
CA LEU A 168 -10.39 -1.17 -19.06
C LEU A 168 -10.92 0.18 -19.55
N ARG A 169 -10.12 1.26 -19.49
CA ARG A 169 -10.58 2.58 -19.95
C ARG A 169 -10.83 2.62 -21.47
N GLY A 170 -10.01 1.90 -22.25
CA GLY A 170 -10.19 1.74 -23.69
C GLY A 170 -11.45 0.94 -24.06
N LYS A 171 -11.84 -0.05 -23.25
CA LYS A 171 -13.07 -0.85 -23.47
C LYS A 171 -14.34 -0.22 -22.88
N LEU A 172 -14.22 0.65 -21.87
CA LEU A 172 -15.36 1.30 -21.21
C LEU A 172 -15.88 2.57 -21.91
N ASN A 173 -15.28 2.98 -23.03
CA ASN A 173 -15.78 4.04 -23.93
C ASN A 173 -16.37 5.28 -23.20
N ILE A 174 -15.70 5.76 -22.15
CA ILE A 174 -16.09 6.95 -21.36
C ILE A 174 -15.72 8.26 -22.11
N ASN A 175 -15.83 8.25 -23.44
CA ASN A 175 -15.85 9.46 -24.27
C ASN A 175 -17.29 9.97 -24.52
N LYS A 176 -18.31 9.34 -23.92
CA LYS A 176 -19.71 9.76 -24.06
C LYS A 176 -20.27 10.67 -22.97
N PHE A 177 -19.53 10.95 -21.91
CA PHE A 177 -19.99 11.84 -20.84
C PHE A 177 -18.85 12.78 -20.42
N ARG A 178 -18.58 13.71 -21.33
CA ARG A 178 -17.79 14.92 -21.10
C ARG A 178 -18.61 15.89 -20.26
#